data_AF-A0A2T0N2A9-F1
#
_entry.id   AF-A0A2T0N2A9-F1
#
_cell.length_a   1.000
_cell.length_b   1.000
_cell.length_c   1.000
_cell.angle_alpha   90.00
_cell.angle_beta   90.00
_cell.angle_gamma   90.00
#
_symmetry.space_group_name_H-M   'P 1'
#
loop_
_entity.id
_entity.type
_entity.pdbx_description
1 polymer ?
#
loop_
_entity_poly.entity_id
_entity_poly.type
_entity_poly.pdbx_seq_one_letter_code
_entity_poly.pdbx_strand_id
1 'polypeptide(L)'
;MADEQIEVSSTADQAEQAGQAGQDAPAPEAENTPPEQAPAAEEDKAKPNARKIDDLPAWAQAELRRARTDAVKYRTQLQEKEKTAEQQAGPSPEEVAAQAKAELAQQIGKALGLVAEEEKPVDPKEMVERLSAEKDATAKERDKERELHRRALTELGVHRTALKLGADGDALLDSRSFLRSIKDLDPNADDFGTALAERITQAVEDNPKFKAASLSGPPARSGGEFTGGPGGRSSDPDQMTTDDFRAARRRKSNTKE
;
A
#
# COMPACT_ATOMS: atom_id res chain seq x y z
N MET A 1 -20.76 6.75 -38.00
CA MET A 1 -19.90 5.78 -38.71
C MET A 1 -19.11 5.04 -37.66
N ALA A 2 -19.17 3.71 -37.71
CA ALA A 2 -18.49 2.70 -36.90
C ALA A 2 -19.04 2.46 -35.47
N ASP A 3 -20.06 1.60 -35.43
CA ASP A 3 -20.31 0.59 -34.41
C ASP A 3 -19.12 -0.38 -34.27
N GLU A 4 -18.84 -0.85 -33.06
CA GLU A 4 -18.23 -2.17 -32.85
C GLU A 4 -18.72 -2.70 -31.49
N GLN A 5 -19.83 -3.46 -31.53
CA GLN A 5 -20.31 -4.30 -30.44
C GLN A 5 -19.67 -5.68 -30.57
N ILE A 6 -19.16 -6.18 -29.43
CA ILE A 6 -18.57 -7.50 -29.30
C ILE A 6 -19.68 -8.54 -29.12
N GLU A 7 -19.72 -9.49 -30.05
CA GLU A 7 -20.49 -10.73 -30.00
C GLU A 7 -19.85 -11.74 -29.03
N VAL A 8 -20.65 -12.41 -28.21
CA VAL A 8 -20.40 -13.83 -27.84
C VAL A 8 -21.70 -14.55 -27.50
N SER A 9 -22.11 -15.37 -28.47
CA SER A 9 -22.56 -16.77 -28.33
C SER A 9 -23.90 -17.10 -27.69
N SER A 10 -24.89 -17.21 -28.59
CA SER A 10 -26.06 -18.07 -28.55
C SER A 10 -25.70 -19.56 -28.43
N THR A 11 -26.44 -20.31 -27.61
CA THR A 11 -26.65 -21.75 -27.81
C THR A 11 -28.04 -22.11 -27.29
N ALA A 12 -28.96 -22.33 -28.23
CA ALA A 12 -30.18 -23.10 -28.03
C ALA A 12 -30.15 -24.22 -29.06
N ASP A 13 -30.29 -25.48 -28.64
CA ASP A 13 -31.14 -26.41 -29.37
C ASP A 13 -31.64 -27.57 -28.48
N GLN A 14 -32.83 -28.03 -28.86
CA GLN A 14 -33.75 -28.97 -28.24
C GLN A 14 -33.37 -30.45 -28.42
N ALA A 15 -34.16 -31.29 -27.72
CA ALA A 15 -34.76 -32.57 -28.15
C ALA A 15 -34.55 -33.64 -27.07
N GLU A 16 -35.60 -33.99 -26.30
CA GLU A 16 -36.54 -35.11 -26.53
C GLU A 16 -36.22 -36.20 -25.49
N GLN A 17 -37.09 -37.06 -24.97
CA GLN A 17 -38.54 -37.22 -24.89
C GLN A 17 -38.73 -38.53 -24.06
N ALA A 18 -39.93 -38.73 -23.51
CA ALA A 18 -40.51 -40.01 -23.10
C ALA A 18 -40.24 -40.54 -21.67
N GLY A 19 -41.33 -40.81 -20.95
CA GLY A 19 -41.30 -41.59 -19.71
C GLY A 19 -42.50 -41.41 -18.76
N GLN A 20 -43.72 -41.58 -19.27
CA GLN A 20 -45.02 -41.48 -18.57
C GLN A 20 -45.30 -42.64 -17.58
N ALA A 21 -46.38 -42.44 -16.79
CA ALA A 21 -47.22 -43.41 -16.02
C ALA A 21 -46.83 -43.61 -14.55
N GLY A 22 -47.71 -43.53 -13.54
CA GLY A 22 -49.17 -43.31 -13.40
C GLY A 22 -49.43 -43.10 -11.88
N GLN A 23 -50.39 -42.29 -11.42
CA GLN A 23 -51.80 -42.69 -11.13
C GLN A 23 -51.87 -44.12 -10.56
N ASP A 24 -52.35 -44.40 -9.34
CA ASP A 24 -53.63 -44.00 -8.75
C ASP A 24 -53.63 -44.28 -7.23
N ALA A 25 -54.47 -43.54 -6.50
CA ALA A 25 -54.92 -43.87 -5.14
C ALA A 25 -55.86 -45.11 -5.18
N PRO A 26 -56.09 -45.86 -4.09
CA PRO A 26 -57.13 -45.43 -3.15
C PRO A 26 -56.91 -45.84 -1.67
N ALA A 27 -57.73 -45.22 -0.82
CA ALA A 27 -57.97 -45.61 0.57
C ALA A 27 -58.63 -46.99 0.70
N PRO A 28 -58.67 -47.55 1.93
CA PRO A 28 -59.77 -48.39 2.35
C PRO A 28 -60.53 -47.74 3.53
N GLU A 29 -61.82 -47.48 3.30
CA GLU A 29 -62.85 -47.57 4.33
C GLU A 29 -63.16 -49.05 4.58
N ALA A 30 -63.44 -49.43 5.84
CA ALA A 30 -64.78 -49.91 6.26
C ALA A 30 -64.75 -50.80 7.51
N GLU A 31 -65.79 -50.57 8.33
CA GLU A 31 -66.56 -51.53 9.13
C GLU A 31 -66.21 -51.88 10.59
N ASN A 32 -67.00 -51.26 11.48
CA ASN A 32 -67.93 -51.86 12.47
C ASN A 32 -67.45 -53.00 13.38
N THR A 33 -67.44 -52.75 14.70
CA THR A 33 -68.51 -53.20 15.64
C THR A 33 -68.23 -52.77 17.10
N PRO A 34 -69.27 -52.45 17.90
CA PRO A 34 -69.22 -52.18 19.35
C PRO A 34 -69.33 -53.50 20.17
N PRO A 35 -68.73 -53.59 21.37
CA PRO A 35 -69.38 -53.22 22.64
C PRO A 35 -68.37 -52.46 23.56
N GLU A 36 -68.71 -51.75 24.63
CA GLU A 36 -69.30 -52.29 25.87
C GLU A 36 -69.66 -51.12 26.79
N GLN A 37 -70.86 -51.19 27.35
CA GLN A 37 -71.43 -50.27 28.32
C GLN A 37 -70.95 -50.63 29.73
N ALA A 38 -70.66 -49.56 30.50
CA ALA A 38 -70.73 -49.45 31.97
C ALA A 38 -69.50 -49.96 32.79
N PRO A 39 -69.25 -49.43 34.01
CA PRO A 39 -70.27 -49.09 35.00
C PRO A 39 -70.56 -47.59 35.09
N ALA A 40 -71.82 -47.33 35.44
CA ALA A 40 -72.30 -46.04 35.89
C ALA A 40 -71.40 -45.48 37.00
N ALA A 41 -70.74 -44.35 36.73
CA ALA A 41 -70.38 -43.41 37.77
C ALA A 41 -71.63 -42.58 38.02
N GLU A 42 -72.14 -42.66 39.24
CA GLU A 42 -73.30 -41.92 39.73
C GLU A 42 -73.25 -40.47 39.27
N GLU A 43 -74.38 -40.02 38.73
CA GLU A 43 -74.66 -38.63 38.38
C GLU A 43 -74.56 -37.75 39.63
N ASP A 44 -73.37 -37.23 39.91
CA ASP A 44 -73.24 -36.13 40.83
C ASP A 44 -73.65 -34.85 40.07
N LYS A 45 -74.94 -34.52 40.21
CA LYS A 45 -75.62 -33.43 39.50
C LYS A 45 -74.82 -32.14 39.63
N ALA A 46 -74.46 -31.56 38.48
CA ALA A 46 -73.90 -30.22 38.40
C ALA A 46 -74.84 -29.23 39.11
N LYS A 47 -74.37 -28.59 40.19
CA LYS A 47 -75.12 -27.55 40.89
C LYS A 47 -75.18 -26.31 39.98
N PRO A 48 -76.38 -25.81 39.63
CA PRO A 48 -76.54 -24.70 38.67
C PRO A 48 -76.01 -23.34 39.19
N ASN A 49 -75.58 -23.28 40.45
CA ASN A 49 -75.05 -22.08 41.11
C ASN A 49 -73.65 -22.29 41.73
N ALA A 50 -72.81 -23.17 41.15
CA ALA A 50 -71.42 -23.33 41.58
C ALA A 50 -70.63 -22.04 41.31
N ARG A 51 -70.27 -21.30 42.38
CA ARG A 51 -69.53 -20.03 42.30
C ARG A 51 -68.03 -20.20 42.57
N LYS A 52 -67.61 -21.32 43.15
CA LYS A 52 -66.22 -21.63 43.48
C LYS A 52 -65.77 -22.92 42.81
N ILE A 53 -64.47 -23.03 42.53
CA ILE A 53 -63.85 -24.17 41.85
C ILE A 53 -64.13 -25.49 42.60
N ASP A 54 -64.25 -25.43 43.92
CA ASP A 54 -64.52 -26.58 44.79
C ASP A 54 -65.97 -27.11 44.69
N ASP A 55 -66.90 -26.32 44.13
CA ASP A 55 -68.29 -26.71 43.90
C ASP A 55 -68.51 -27.42 42.55
N LEU A 56 -67.47 -27.52 41.71
CA LEU A 56 -67.53 -28.24 40.44
C LEU A 56 -67.29 -29.74 40.65
N PRO A 57 -67.89 -30.61 39.81
CA PRO A 57 -67.66 -32.04 39.85
C PRO A 57 -66.17 -32.37 39.62
N ALA A 58 -65.71 -33.49 40.19
CA ALA A 58 -64.28 -33.85 40.25
C ALA A 58 -63.58 -33.87 38.88
N TRP A 59 -64.29 -34.28 37.82
CA TRP A 59 -63.78 -34.28 36.44
C TRP A 59 -63.52 -32.86 35.91
N ALA A 60 -64.38 -31.89 36.23
CA ALA A 60 -64.24 -30.51 35.79
C ALA A 60 -63.11 -29.79 36.53
N GLN A 61 -62.90 -30.12 37.81
CA GLN A 61 -61.75 -29.65 38.56
C GLN A 61 -60.43 -30.22 37.99
N ALA A 62 -60.41 -31.48 37.58
CA ALA A 62 -59.25 -32.10 36.95
C ALA A 62 -58.90 -31.42 35.62
N GLU A 63 -59.90 -31.11 34.80
CA GLU A 63 -59.71 -30.43 33.52
C GLU A 63 -59.20 -28.98 33.70
N LEU A 64 -59.72 -28.24 34.69
CA LEU A 64 -59.21 -26.92 35.04
C LEU A 64 -57.75 -26.93 35.52
N ARG A 65 -57.36 -27.95 36.29
CA ARG A 65 -55.95 -28.13 36.72
C ARG A 65 -55.06 -28.43 35.52
N ARG A 66 -55.50 -29.32 34.62
CA ARG A 66 -54.80 -29.66 33.38
C ARG A 66 -54.59 -28.44 32.48
N ALA A 67 -55.66 -27.70 32.21
CA ALA A 67 -55.60 -26.47 31.42
C ALA A 67 -54.66 -25.42 32.03
N ARG A 68 -54.63 -25.29 33.37
CA ARG A 68 -53.67 -24.41 34.07
C ARG A 68 -52.23 -24.89 33.92
N THR A 69 -51.97 -26.18 34.11
CA THR A 69 -50.62 -26.73 33.94
C THR A 69 -50.12 -26.59 32.51
N ASP A 70 -50.99 -26.78 31.52
CA ASP A 70 -50.62 -26.64 30.12
C ASP A 70 -50.38 -25.17 29.77
N ALA A 71 -51.20 -24.22 30.26
CA ALA A 71 -50.95 -22.79 30.10
C ALA A 71 -49.61 -22.33 30.72
N VAL A 72 -49.24 -22.89 31.89
CA VAL A 72 -47.94 -22.60 32.52
C VAL A 72 -46.79 -23.15 31.68
N LYS A 73 -46.91 -24.38 31.15
CA LYS A 73 -45.91 -24.95 30.23
C LYS A 73 -45.76 -24.10 28.98
N TYR A 74 -46.85 -23.65 28.37
CA TYR A 74 -46.80 -22.78 27.19
C TYR A 74 -46.11 -21.45 27.47
N ARG A 75 -46.40 -20.81 28.62
CA ARG A 75 -45.69 -19.56 29.01
C ARG A 75 -44.20 -19.78 29.22
N THR A 76 -43.83 -20.89 29.86
CA THR A 76 -42.42 -21.21 30.12
C THR A 76 -41.69 -21.51 28.81
N GLN A 77 -42.30 -22.28 27.91
CA GLN A 77 -41.73 -22.56 26.59
C GLN A 77 -41.60 -21.31 25.72
N LEU A 78 -42.53 -20.36 25.82
CA LEU A 78 -42.41 -19.08 25.11
C LEU A 78 -41.26 -18.24 25.65
N GLN A 79 -41.11 -18.14 26.97
CA GLN A 79 -39.99 -17.42 27.59
C GLN A 79 -38.63 -18.08 27.30
N GLU A 80 -38.57 -19.41 27.27
CA GLU A 80 -37.35 -20.13 26.88
C GLU A 80 -37.02 -19.87 25.41
N LYS A 81 -38.01 -19.91 24.51
CA LYS A 81 -37.81 -19.61 23.09
C LYS A 81 -37.36 -18.16 22.86
N GLU A 82 -37.94 -17.20 23.57
CA GLU A 82 -37.52 -15.79 23.52
C GLU A 82 -36.08 -15.62 24.01
N LYS A 83 -35.71 -16.20 25.14
CA LYS A 83 -34.33 -16.16 25.64
C LYS A 83 -33.34 -16.83 24.70
N THR A 84 -33.71 -17.95 24.09
CA THR A 84 -32.84 -18.61 23.09
C THR A 84 -32.73 -17.78 21.81
N ALA A 85 -33.79 -17.10 21.39
CA ALA A 85 -33.78 -16.22 20.23
C ALA A 85 -32.96 -14.95 20.48
N GLU A 86 -32.98 -14.41 21.70
CA GLU A 86 -32.19 -13.25 22.11
C GLU A 86 -30.71 -13.60 22.31
N GLN A 87 -30.40 -14.82 22.73
CA GLN A 87 -29.02 -15.34 22.78
C GLN A 87 -28.48 -15.75 21.40
N GLN A 88 -29.35 -16.18 20.48
CA GLN A 88 -29.01 -16.53 19.09
C GLN A 88 -29.06 -15.32 18.15
N ALA A 89 -29.73 -14.24 18.55
CA ALA A 89 -29.52 -12.91 17.99
C ALA A 89 -28.11 -12.49 18.40
N GLY A 90 -27.14 -12.92 17.58
CA GLY A 90 -25.74 -12.58 17.74
C GLY A 90 -25.52 -11.06 17.76
N PRO A 91 -24.26 -10.62 17.91
CA PRO A 91 -23.92 -9.20 17.90
C PRO A 91 -24.60 -8.52 16.70
N SER A 92 -25.19 -7.35 16.96
CA SER A 92 -25.90 -6.60 15.94
C SER A 92 -25.00 -6.42 14.71
N PRO A 93 -25.56 -6.33 13.49
CA PRO A 93 -24.76 -6.14 12.28
C PRO A 93 -23.81 -4.92 12.37
N GLU A 94 -24.16 -3.92 13.19
CA GLU A 94 -23.31 -2.76 13.47
C GLU A 94 -22.10 -3.10 14.36
N GLU A 95 -22.26 -3.95 15.37
CA GLU A 95 -21.17 -4.41 16.24
C GLU A 95 -20.21 -5.33 15.50
N VAL A 96 -20.73 -6.21 14.63
CA VAL A 96 -19.90 -7.05 13.75
C VAL A 96 -19.09 -6.18 12.79
N ALA A 97 -19.71 -5.16 12.20
CA ALA A 97 -19.01 -4.21 11.33
C ALA A 97 -17.97 -3.37 12.09
N ALA A 98 -18.24 -3.01 13.34
CA ALA A 98 -17.29 -2.29 14.19
C ALA A 98 -16.10 -3.18 14.59
N GLN A 99 -16.33 -4.44 14.94
CA GLN A 99 -15.28 -5.41 15.25
C GLN A 99 -14.41 -5.71 14.03
N ALA A 100 -15.01 -5.94 12.85
CA ALA A 100 -14.26 -6.17 11.62
C ALA A 100 -13.37 -4.98 11.24
N LYS A 101 -13.86 -3.74 11.44
CA LYS A 101 -13.06 -2.52 11.23
C LYS A 101 -11.91 -2.41 12.23
N ALA A 102 -12.15 -2.76 13.49
CA ALA A 102 -11.12 -2.73 14.53
C ALA A 102 -10.04 -3.79 14.29
N GLU A 103 -10.41 -5.01 13.92
CA GLU A 103 -9.47 -6.07 13.55
C GLU A 103 -8.65 -5.70 12.32
N LEU A 104 -9.27 -5.15 11.28
CA LEU A 104 -8.57 -4.68 10.09
C LEU A 104 -7.58 -3.56 10.43
N ALA A 105 -7.99 -2.58 11.26
CA ALA A 105 -7.11 -1.51 11.72
C ALA A 105 -5.92 -2.05 12.53
N GLN A 106 -6.14 -3.05 13.38
CA GLN A 106 -5.06 -3.72 14.12
C GLN A 106 -4.12 -4.51 13.20
N GLN A 107 -4.64 -5.24 12.22
CA GLN A 107 -3.81 -5.97 11.26
C GLN A 107 -2.96 -5.02 10.42
N ILE A 108 -3.53 -3.89 9.96
CA ILE A 108 -2.79 -2.85 9.24
C ILE A 108 -1.75 -2.21 10.17
N GLY A 109 -2.11 -1.88 11.41
CA GLY A 109 -1.19 -1.33 12.41
C GLY A 109 -0.01 -2.26 12.72
N LYS A 110 -0.25 -3.57 12.84
CA LYS A 110 0.79 -4.60 13.01
C LYS A 110 1.65 -4.74 11.76
N ALA A 111 1.05 -4.78 10.57
CA ALA A 111 1.79 -4.93 9.31
C ALA A 111 2.69 -3.71 8.99
N LEU A 112 2.25 -2.51 9.37
CA LEU A 112 3.03 -1.28 9.24
C LEU A 112 4.01 -1.07 10.40
N GLY A 113 4.03 -1.95 11.40
CA GLY A 113 4.90 -1.82 12.59
C GLY A 113 4.55 -0.64 13.50
N LEU A 114 3.34 -0.09 13.37
CA LEU A 114 2.85 1.08 14.12
C LEU A 114 2.18 0.71 15.44
N VAL A 115 1.75 -0.55 15.59
CA VAL A 115 1.14 -1.08 16.82
C VAL A 115 2.02 -2.21 17.34
N ALA A 116 2.78 -1.94 18.40
CA ALA A 116 3.35 -3.01 19.22
C ALA A 116 2.20 -3.78 19.88
N GLU A 117 2.34 -5.10 20.08
CA GLU A 117 1.24 -6.00 20.47
C GLU A 117 0.50 -5.65 21.78
N GLU A 118 0.94 -4.62 22.51
CA GLU A 118 0.42 -4.20 23.81
C GLU A 118 -0.01 -2.71 23.87
N GLU A 119 0.09 -1.93 22.79
CA GLU A 119 -0.34 -0.52 22.79
C GLU A 119 -1.78 -0.33 22.30
N LYS A 120 -2.50 0.59 22.96
CA LYS A 120 -3.92 0.91 22.72
C LYS A 120 -4.22 1.03 21.22
N PRO A 121 -5.39 0.57 20.76
CA PRO A 121 -5.79 0.75 19.37
C PRO A 121 -5.84 2.25 19.07
N VAL A 122 -4.87 2.74 18.29
CA VAL A 122 -4.86 4.09 17.76
C VAL A 122 -6.10 4.24 16.88
N ASP A 123 -6.83 5.35 17.00
CA ASP A 123 -8.03 5.60 16.22
C ASP A 123 -7.68 5.50 14.71
N PRO A 124 -8.41 4.70 13.90
CA PRO A 124 -8.17 4.59 12.47
C PRO A 124 -8.14 5.94 11.75
N LYS A 125 -8.86 6.97 12.25
CA LYS A 125 -8.80 8.32 11.68
C LYS A 125 -7.43 8.99 11.90
N GLU A 126 -6.88 8.90 13.10
CA GLU A 126 -5.55 9.45 13.42
C GLU A 126 -4.44 8.73 12.63
N MET A 127 -4.60 7.43 12.37
CA MET A 127 -3.68 6.69 11.49
C MET A 127 -3.69 7.22 10.06
N VAL A 128 -4.86 7.47 9.48
CA VAL A 128 -4.99 8.00 8.12
C VAL A 128 -4.39 9.40 8.03
N GLU A 129 -4.62 10.25 9.03
CA GLU A 129 -4.02 11.59 9.10
C GLU A 129 -2.49 11.54 9.22
N ARG A 130 -1.95 10.62 10.04
CA ARG A 130 -0.50 10.44 10.14
C ARG A 130 0.11 9.94 8.84
N LEU A 131 -0.51 8.94 8.21
CA LEU A 131 -0.03 8.38 6.95
C LEU A 131 -0.13 9.39 5.80
N SER A 132 -1.17 10.21 5.76
CA SER A 132 -1.28 11.28 4.75
C SER A 132 -0.20 12.34 4.96
N ALA A 133 0.04 12.76 6.21
CA ALA A 133 1.11 13.70 6.54
C ALA A 133 2.51 13.15 6.19
N GLU A 134 2.78 11.88 6.50
CA GLU A 134 4.05 11.22 6.16
C GLU A 134 4.23 11.08 4.64
N LYS A 135 3.17 10.74 3.91
CA LYS A 135 3.21 10.70 2.42
C LYS A 135 3.48 12.07 1.82
N ASP A 136 2.85 13.12 2.33
CA ASP A 136 3.06 14.48 1.86
C ASP A 136 4.48 14.98 2.18
N ALA A 137 5.01 14.64 3.36
CA ALA A 137 6.39 14.93 3.74
C ALA A 137 7.37 14.22 2.79
N THR A 138 7.18 12.92 2.56
CA THR A 138 8.00 12.10 1.66
C THR A 138 7.93 12.63 0.22
N ALA A 139 6.75 13.06 -0.24
CA ALA A 139 6.59 13.65 -1.56
C ALA A 139 7.40 14.95 -1.70
N LYS A 140 7.34 15.83 -0.69
CA LYS A 140 8.12 17.07 -0.65
C LYS A 140 9.62 16.81 -0.63
N GLU A 141 10.08 15.81 0.10
CA GLU A 141 11.50 15.43 0.14
C GLU A 141 11.99 14.92 -1.22
N ARG A 142 11.25 13.99 -1.81
CA ARG A 142 11.53 13.49 -3.15
C ARG A 142 11.57 14.59 -4.21
N ASP A 143 10.64 15.54 -4.14
CA ASP A 143 10.59 16.65 -5.10
C ASP A 143 11.79 17.60 -4.92
N LYS A 144 12.22 17.86 -3.68
CA LYS A 144 13.46 18.60 -3.39
C LYS A 144 14.69 17.88 -3.93
N GLU A 145 14.81 16.58 -3.70
CA GLU A 145 15.94 15.78 -4.18
C GLU A 145 16.01 15.77 -5.71
N ARG A 146 14.86 15.65 -6.39
CA ARG A 146 14.76 15.74 -7.85
C ARG A 146 15.25 17.08 -8.37
N GLU A 147 14.85 18.18 -7.73
CA GLU A 147 15.29 19.52 -8.12
C GLU A 147 16.79 19.72 -7.89
N LEU A 148 17.32 19.26 -6.74
CA LEU A 148 18.76 19.31 -6.46
C LEU A 148 19.56 18.48 -7.47
N HIS A 149 19.10 17.28 -7.80
CA HIS A 149 19.72 16.42 -8.79
C HIS A 149 19.69 17.05 -10.19
N ARG A 150 18.54 17.58 -10.61
CA ARG A 150 18.38 18.28 -11.89
C ARG A 150 19.33 19.47 -11.99
N ARG A 151 19.41 20.26 -10.92
CA ARG A 151 20.31 21.41 -10.83
C ARG A 151 21.77 20.97 -10.95
N ALA A 152 22.19 19.97 -10.19
CA ALA A 152 23.56 19.47 -10.22
C ALA A 152 23.97 18.93 -11.60
N LEU A 153 23.09 18.18 -12.27
CA LEU A 153 23.32 17.70 -13.62
C LEU A 153 23.42 18.85 -14.62
N THR A 154 22.55 19.86 -14.49
CA THR A 154 22.58 21.04 -15.35
C THR A 154 23.87 21.83 -15.17
N GLU A 155 24.28 22.11 -13.93
CA GLU A 155 25.52 22.83 -13.62
C GLU A 155 26.74 22.07 -14.16
N LEU A 156 26.84 20.77 -13.90
CA LEU A 156 27.92 19.92 -14.43
C LEU A 156 27.90 19.84 -15.97
N GLY A 157 26.71 19.81 -16.57
CA GLY A 157 26.51 19.90 -18.00
C GLY A 157 27.09 21.20 -18.56
N VAL A 158 26.71 22.34 -17.97
CA VAL A 158 27.17 23.68 -18.36
C VAL A 158 28.68 23.79 -18.26
N HIS A 159 29.30 23.35 -17.15
CA HIS A 159 30.77 23.38 -17.05
C HIS A 159 31.44 22.55 -18.13
N ARG A 160 30.96 21.32 -18.38
CA ARG A 160 31.56 20.42 -19.39
C ARG A 160 31.41 20.96 -20.81
N THR A 161 30.26 21.54 -21.15
CA THR A 161 30.01 22.08 -22.49
C THR A 161 30.70 23.44 -22.67
N ALA A 162 30.68 24.31 -21.66
CA ALA A 162 31.39 25.58 -21.67
C ALA A 162 32.90 25.38 -21.88
N LEU A 163 33.52 24.43 -21.17
CA LEU A 163 34.93 24.07 -21.37
C LEU A 163 35.25 23.66 -22.81
N LYS A 164 34.36 22.91 -23.47
CA LYS A 164 34.54 22.50 -24.88
C LYS A 164 34.40 23.67 -25.85
N LEU A 165 33.56 24.64 -25.52
CA LEU A 165 33.25 25.82 -26.35
C LEU A 165 34.15 27.02 -26.03
N GLY A 166 35.06 26.91 -25.05
CA GLY A 166 35.89 28.03 -24.60
C GLY A 166 35.10 29.13 -23.90
N ALA A 167 33.97 28.80 -23.30
CA ALA A 167 33.14 29.70 -22.50
C ALA A 167 33.44 29.56 -21.00
N ASP A 168 33.17 30.61 -20.24
CA ASP A 168 33.27 30.64 -18.78
C ASP A 168 31.98 30.08 -18.17
N GLY A 169 32.06 28.86 -17.61
CA GLY A 169 30.93 28.20 -16.97
C GLY A 169 30.40 28.94 -15.74
N ASP A 170 31.29 29.55 -14.95
CA ASP A 170 30.89 30.26 -13.71
C ASP A 170 30.12 31.54 -14.05
N ALA A 171 30.61 32.31 -15.02
CA ALA A 171 29.93 33.51 -15.48
C ALA A 171 28.57 33.22 -16.13
N LEU A 172 28.43 32.07 -16.81
CA LEU A 172 27.16 31.62 -17.37
C LEU A 172 26.16 31.23 -16.27
N LEU A 173 26.60 30.50 -15.24
CA LEU A 173 25.74 30.08 -14.13
C LEU A 173 25.30 31.25 -13.22
N ASP A 174 26.08 32.33 -13.14
CA ASP A 174 25.68 33.56 -12.45
C ASP A 174 24.64 34.39 -13.25
N SER A 175 24.54 34.16 -14.56
CA SER A 175 23.65 34.91 -15.44
C SER A 175 22.19 34.44 -15.37
N ARG A 176 21.32 35.28 -14.79
CA ARG A 176 19.86 35.03 -14.77
C ARG A 176 19.23 34.91 -16.16
N SER A 177 19.77 35.55 -17.19
CA SER A 177 19.21 35.44 -18.56
C SER A 177 19.52 34.09 -19.19
N PHE A 178 20.74 33.57 -18.97
CA PHE A 178 21.13 32.23 -19.41
C PHE A 178 20.36 31.15 -18.66
N LEU A 179 20.25 31.24 -17.33
CA LEU A 179 19.45 30.29 -16.54
C LEU A 179 17.98 30.22 -17.02
N ARG A 180 17.41 31.35 -17.47
CA ARG A 180 16.05 31.37 -18.06
C ARG A 180 15.97 30.67 -19.42
N SER A 181 17.03 30.65 -20.22
CA SER A 181 17.02 30.00 -21.54
C SER A 181 17.18 28.48 -21.47
N ILE A 182 17.77 27.98 -20.38
CA ILE A 182 17.96 26.53 -20.14
C ILE A 182 16.96 25.93 -19.15
N LYS A 183 16.06 26.73 -18.54
CA LYS A 183 15.13 26.28 -17.49
C LYS A 183 14.20 25.13 -17.91
N ASP A 184 13.86 25.07 -19.20
CA ASP A 184 12.94 24.09 -19.77
C ASP A 184 13.68 22.87 -20.33
N LEU A 185 15.02 22.87 -20.26
CA LEU A 185 15.85 21.78 -20.75
C LEU A 185 15.89 20.64 -19.72
N ASP A 186 15.71 19.41 -20.19
CA ASP A 186 15.78 18.20 -19.37
C ASP A 186 17.21 17.64 -19.40
N PRO A 187 17.93 17.59 -18.26
CA PRO A 187 19.28 17.02 -18.21
C PRO A 187 19.36 15.52 -18.50
N ASN A 188 18.24 14.80 -18.55
CA ASN A 188 18.20 13.38 -18.88
C ASN A 188 17.84 13.10 -20.35
N ALA A 189 17.52 14.13 -21.13
CA ALA A 189 17.21 13.96 -22.54
C ALA A 189 18.47 13.65 -23.34
N ASP A 190 18.34 12.81 -24.38
CA ASP A 190 19.46 12.38 -25.22
C ASP A 190 20.10 13.57 -25.98
N ASP A 191 19.30 14.59 -26.31
CA ASP A 191 19.69 15.81 -27.02
C ASP A 191 20.10 16.97 -26.08
N PHE A 192 20.14 16.73 -24.77
CA PHE A 192 20.50 17.76 -23.78
C PHE A 192 21.83 18.44 -24.12
N GLY A 193 22.86 17.65 -24.47
CA GLY A 193 24.20 18.17 -24.75
C GLY A 193 24.24 19.10 -25.96
N THR A 194 23.49 18.80 -27.02
CA THR A 194 23.42 19.62 -28.23
C THR A 194 22.61 20.89 -28.00
N ALA A 195 21.44 20.78 -27.37
CA ALA A 195 20.61 21.94 -27.05
C ALA A 195 21.33 22.89 -26.08
N LEU A 196 22.05 22.35 -25.10
CA LEU A 196 22.85 23.16 -24.18
C LEU A 196 23.99 23.88 -24.89
N ALA A 197 24.67 23.21 -25.82
CA ALA A 197 25.75 23.81 -26.59
C ALA A 197 25.25 25.02 -27.41
N GLU A 198 24.10 24.89 -28.08
CA GLU A 198 23.48 25.98 -28.84
C GLU A 198 23.12 27.19 -27.95
N ARG A 199 22.60 26.94 -26.74
CA ARG A 199 22.30 28.04 -25.80
C ARG A 199 23.55 28.73 -25.30
N ILE A 200 24.63 27.99 -25.10
CA ILE A 200 25.93 28.55 -24.69
C ILE A 200 26.55 29.37 -25.82
N THR A 201 26.55 28.86 -27.06
CA THR A 201 27.06 29.61 -28.21
C THR A 201 26.28 30.91 -28.40
N GLN A 202 24.94 30.87 -28.35
CA GLN A 202 24.12 32.07 -28.43
C GLN A 202 24.43 33.06 -27.30
N ALA A 203 24.56 32.59 -26.05
CA ALA A 203 24.88 33.46 -24.93
C ALA A 203 26.24 34.14 -25.10
N VAL A 204 27.25 33.42 -25.60
CA VAL A 204 28.59 33.95 -25.88
C VAL A 204 28.59 34.94 -27.05
N GLU A 205 27.77 34.71 -28.07
CA GLU A 205 27.57 35.64 -29.19
C GLU A 205 26.89 36.94 -28.73
N ASP A 206 25.83 36.82 -27.93
CA ASP A 206 25.09 37.96 -27.38
C ASP A 206 25.94 38.77 -26.39
N ASN A 207 26.79 38.08 -25.61
CA ASN A 207 27.67 38.70 -24.63
C ASN A 207 29.05 38.04 -24.62
N PRO A 208 30.04 38.65 -25.30
CA PRO A 208 31.41 38.15 -25.35
C PRO A 208 32.13 38.05 -24.00
N LYS A 209 31.58 38.64 -22.93
CA LYS A 209 32.12 38.51 -21.56
C LYS A 209 32.02 37.09 -21.01
N PHE A 210 31.18 36.23 -21.60
CA PHE A 210 31.09 34.82 -21.24
C PHE A 210 32.16 33.97 -21.91
N LYS A 211 33.05 34.53 -22.76
CA LYS A 211 34.23 33.79 -23.22
C LYS A 211 35.16 33.57 -22.04
N ALA A 212 35.63 32.34 -21.87
CA ALA A 212 36.65 32.06 -20.87
C ALA A 212 37.84 32.97 -21.15
N ALA A 213 38.27 33.72 -20.12
CA ALA A 213 39.59 34.30 -20.16
C ALA A 213 40.54 33.14 -20.43
N SER A 214 41.33 33.22 -21.50
CA SER A 214 42.28 32.15 -21.80
C SER A 214 43.11 31.94 -20.52
N LEU A 215 42.98 30.77 -19.90
CA LEU A 215 43.97 30.24 -18.98
C LEU A 215 45.22 29.97 -19.82
N SER A 216 45.84 31.04 -20.34
CA SER A 216 47.07 31.05 -21.10
C SER A 216 48.20 30.86 -20.10
N GLY A 217 48.26 29.65 -19.58
CA GLY A 217 49.24 29.21 -18.61
C GLY A 217 49.04 27.72 -18.40
N PRO A 218 50.08 26.89 -18.61
CA PRO A 218 50.07 25.54 -18.10
C PRO A 218 49.63 25.57 -16.64
N PRO A 219 48.78 24.62 -16.18
CA PRO A 219 48.38 24.57 -14.78
C PRO A 219 49.63 24.66 -13.91
N ALA A 220 49.60 25.55 -12.91
CA ALA A 220 50.71 25.70 -11.98
C ALA A 220 51.05 24.31 -11.44
N ARG A 221 52.26 23.82 -11.72
CA ARG A 221 52.69 22.49 -11.31
C ARG A 221 52.62 22.41 -9.79
N SER A 222 51.59 21.73 -9.28
CA SER A 222 51.44 21.42 -7.86
C SER A 222 52.31 20.20 -7.55
N GLY A 223 53.62 20.44 -7.54
CA GLY A 223 54.62 19.51 -7.06
C GLY A 223 55.69 20.39 -6.43
N GLY A 224 55.83 20.34 -5.11
CA GLY A 224 56.94 21.01 -4.45
C GLY A 224 58.23 20.51 -5.09
N GLU A 225 59.01 21.42 -5.66
CA GLU A 225 60.36 21.17 -6.12
C GLU A 225 61.14 20.65 -4.92
N PHE A 226 61.37 19.34 -4.85
CA PHE A 226 62.31 18.74 -3.91
C PHE A 226 63.69 19.18 -4.35
N THR A 227 64.09 20.37 -3.91
CA THR A 227 65.48 20.81 -3.90
C THR A 227 66.24 19.89 -2.96
N GLY A 228 66.72 18.76 -3.49
CA GLY A 228 67.74 17.96 -2.85
C GLY A 228 68.89 18.88 -2.46
N GLY A 229 69.24 18.87 -1.17
CA GLY A 229 70.19 19.81 -0.56
C GLY A 229 71.55 19.91 -1.26
N PRO A 230 72.34 20.93 -0.91
CA PRO A 230 73.49 21.38 -1.69
C PRO A 230 74.62 20.35 -1.59
N GLY A 231 74.73 19.50 -2.60
CA GLY A 231 75.69 18.39 -2.60
C GLY A 231 75.94 17.84 -3.99
N GLY A 232 76.43 18.68 -4.89
CA GLY A 232 76.96 18.26 -6.19
C GLY A 232 76.35 19.03 -7.34
N ARG A 233 77.18 19.80 -8.03
CA ARG A 233 76.81 20.60 -9.21
C ARG A 233 76.06 19.74 -10.21
N SER A 234 74.87 20.20 -10.61
CA SER A 234 74.12 19.66 -11.74
C SER A 234 74.96 19.84 -13.00
N SER A 235 75.54 18.76 -13.51
CA SER A 235 75.89 18.67 -14.93
C SER A 235 74.59 18.35 -15.67
N ASP A 236 74.25 19.18 -16.67
CA ASP A 236 73.02 19.06 -17.46
C ASP A 236 72.75 17.60 -17.86
N PRO A 237 71.54 17.07 -17.59
CA PRO A 237 71.20 15.68 -17.90
C PRO A 237 71.19 15.39 -19.41
N ASP A 238 71.03 16.42 -20.24
CA ASP A 238 71.10 16.32 -21.71
C ASP A 238 72.55 16.22 -22.25
N GLN A 239 73.56 16.42 -21.40
CA GLN A 239 74.99 16.39 -21.77
C GLN A 239 75.72 15.15 -21.21
N MET A 240 75.07 14.35 -20.35
CA MET A 240 75.68 13.15 -19.79
C MET A 240 75.52 11.95 -20.73
N THR A 241 76.64 11.40 -21.16
CA THR A 241 76.64 10.18 -21.97
C THR A 241 76.42 8.94 -21.11
N THR A 242 75.97 7.84 -21.70
CA THR A 242 75.74 6.56 -21.00
C THR A 242 76.96 6.06 -20.22
N ASP A 243 78.17 6.40 -20.67
CA ASP A 243 79.41 6.04 -20.00
C ASP A 243 79.68 6.90 -18.75
N ASP A 244 79.24 8.17 -18.74
CA ASP A 244 79.32 9.05 -17.57
C ASP A 244 78.44 8.54 -16.41
N PHE A 245 77.25 8.03 -16.73
CA PHE A 245 76.38 7.38 -15.75
C PHE A 245 77.01 6.12 -15.15
N ARG A 246 77.69 5.32 -15.98
CA ARG A 246 78.38 4.10 -15.53
C ARG A 246 79.57 4.43 -14.65
N ALA A 247 80.33 5.47 -14.98
CA ALA A 247 81.44 5.96 -14.18
C ALA A 247 80.99 6.53 -12.82
N ALA A 248 79.92 7.32 -12.80
CA ALA A 248 79.35 7.86 -11.56
C ALA A 248 78.89 6.76 -10.60
N ARG A 249 78.29 5.68 -11.15
CA ARG A 249 77.83 4.54 -10.35
C ARG A 249 78.98 3.72 -9.77
N ARG A 250 80.08 3.55 -10.52
CA ARG A 250 81.31 2.88 -10.04
C ARG A 250 82.03 3.68 -8.95
N ARG A 251 82.04 5.01 -9.05
CA ARG A 251 82.61 5.87 -7.98
C ARG A 251 81.81 5.73 -6.69
N LYS A 252 80.47 5.66 -6.78
CA LYS A 252 79.59 5.49 -5.62
C LYS A 252 79.74 4.14 -4.91
N SER A 253 80.17 3.08 -5.61
CA SER A 253 80.40 1.76 -5.00
C SER A 253 81.77 1.60 -4.33
N ASN A 254 82.75 2.44 -4.64
CA ASN A 254 84.11 2.36 -4.09
C ASN A 254 84.34 3.25 -2.85
N THR A 255 83.34 3.98 -2.37
CA THR A 255 83.44 4.89 -1.21
C THR A 255 82.78 4.31 0.04
N LYS A 256 82.78 2.98 0.16
CA LYS A 256 82.24 2.29 1.34
C LYS A 256 83.21 1.22 1.83
N GLU A 257 84.37 1.67 2.32
CA GLU A 257 85.20 1.03 3.35
C GLU A 257 85.62 2.10 4.35
#